data_AF-A0AAW1D7B4-F1
#
_entry.id   AF-A0AAW1D7B4-F1
#
_cell.length_a   1.000
_cell.length_b   1.000
_cell.length_c   1.000
_cell.angle_alpha   90.00
_cell.angle_beta   90.00
_cell.angle_gamma   90.00
#
_symmetry.space_group_name_H-M   'P 1'
#
loop_
_entity.id
_entity.type
_entity.pdbx_description
1 polymer ?
#
loop_
_entity_poly.entity_id
_entity_poly.type
_entity_poly.pdbx_seq_one_letter_code
_entity_poly.pdbx_strand_id
1 'polypeptide(L)'
;MVTSTIEKILEVDHHIGCAASSNLAIRFGDTDYDHVAMSRPFGVAIMFAGYDETGPQLYHMDPSGTFLHFDAKAIGAGSEGAQQSLQEHYNKSMSLKEAIKTVLLILKQVMEETLKADNVEIATVTKDRLFHMFTKDEVEAEIQDLGEAEL
;
A
#
# COMPACT_ATOMS: atom_id res chain seq x y z
N MET A 1 14.59 6.40 -24.62
CA MET A 1 13.22 6.05 -24.19
C MET A 1 13.34 5.49 -22.79
N VAL A 2 12.98 6.27 -21.78
CA VAL A 2 12.97 5.82 -20.38
C VAL A 2 11.53 5.40 -20.11
N THR A 3 11.29 4.10 -19.99
CA THR A 3 10.00 3.55 -19.58
C THR A 3 9.83 3.80 -18.09
N SER A 4 8.89 4.67 -17.74
CA SER A 4 8.42 4.92 -16.37
C SER A 4 7.60 3.72 -15.89
N THR A 5 8.07 3.05 -14.83
CA THR A 5 7.49 1.81 -14.31
C THR A 5 6.80 2.09 -12.97
N ILE A 6 5.49 1.82 -12.92
CA ILE A 6 4.50 1.73 -11.81
C ILE A 6 4.79 2.40 -10.47
N GLU A 7 3.88 3.30 -10.13
CA GLU A 7 3.70 3.92 -8.83
C GLU A 7 2.63 3.13 -8.04
N LYS A 8 2.95 2.72 -6.81
CA LYS A 8 2.09 1.87 -5.97
C LYS A 8 1.29 2.73 -4.98
N ILE A 9 0.00 2.45 -4.86
CA ILE A 9 -0.90 3.16 -3.96
C ILE A 9 -0.87 2.55 -2.56
N LEU A 10 -0.81 3.43 -1.56
CA LEU A 10 -0.48 3.17 -0.18
C LEU A 10 -1.51 3.84 0.75
N GLU A 11 -1.86 3.17 1.85
CA GLU A 11 -2.38 3.82 3.05
C GLU A 11 -1.17 4.06 3.98
N VAL A 12 -0.83 5.33 4.26
CA VAL A 12 0.25 5.72 5.19
C VAL A 12 -0.34 6.48 6.36
N ASP A 13 -0.24 5.87 7.53
CA ASP A 13 -0.17 6.64 8.76
C ASP A 13 1.28 7.10 9.00
N HIS A 14 1.42 8.34 9.45
CA HIS A 14 2.61 9.16 9.35
C HIS A 14 3.67 8.78 10.41
N HIS A 15 4.83 8.22 10.03
CA HIS A 15 6.19 8.58 10.52
C HIS A 15 7.30 7.60 10.10
N ILE A 16 8.50 8.17 9.91
CA ILE A 16 9.83 7.56 9.86
C ILE A 16 9.95 6.44 10.90
N GLY A 17 10.23 5.20 10.48
CA GLY A 17 10.50 4.16 11.47
C GLY A 17 10.66 2.71 11.03
N CYS A 18 10.59 2.32 9.76
CA CYS A 18 10.48 0.90 9.37
C CYS A 18 11.51 -0.04 10.05
N ALA A 19 12.80 0.28 10.02
CA ALA A 19 13.81 -0.56 10.67
C ALA A 19 13.73 -0.51 12.21
N ALA A 20 13.31 0.62 12.78
CA ALA A 20 13.15 0.78 14.22
C ALA A 20 11.90 0.06 14.74
N SER A 21 10.78 0.12 14.01
CA SER A 21 9.53 -0.59 14.31
C SER A 21 9.70 -2.09 14.12
N SER A 22 10.33 -2.54 13.03
CA SER A 22 10.63 -3.97 12.83
C SER A 22 11.57 -4.50 13.89
N ASN A 23 12.66 -3.80 14.22
CA ASN A 23 13.54 -4.21 15.33
C ASN A 23 12.80 -4.23 16.67
N LEU A 24 11.88 -3.29 16.90
CA LEU A 24 11.08 -3.25 18.13
C LEU A 24 10.03 -4.37 18.19
N ALA A 25 9.46 -4.78 17.06
CA ALA A 25 8.57 -5.93 16.97
C ALA A 25 9.33 -7.26 17.06
N ILE A 26 10.52 -7.40 16.47
CA ILE A 26 11.37 -8.58 16.63
C ILE A 26 11.77 -8.76 18.10
N ARG A 27 12.05 -7.67 18.82
CA ARG A 27 12.31 -7.65 20.28
C ARG A 27 11.12 -8.14 21.13
N PHE A 28 9.93 -8.31 20.55
CA PHE A 28 8.82 -8.99 21.23
C PHE A 28 9.03 -10.52 21.29
N GLY A 29 9.72 -11.09 20.30
CA GLY A 29 10.00 -12.53 20.21
C GLY A 29 11.39 -12.94 20.72
N ASP A 30 12.36 -12.02 20.78
CA ASP A 30 13.70 -12.29 21.30
C ASP A 30 13.75 -12.16 22.84
N THR A 31 14.01 -13.28 23.51
CA THR A 31 14.15 -13.37 24.98
C THR A 31 15.57 -13.06 25.48
N ASP A 32 16.40 -12.38 24.68
CA ASP A 32 17.79 -12.07 25.07
C ASP A 32 17.84 -10.98 26.16
N TYR A 33 18.61 -11.29 27.21
CA TYR A 33 18.46 -10.93 28.63
C TYR A 33 18.78 -9.47 29.05
N ASP A 34 18.66 -8.44 28.21
CA ASP A 34 19.05 -7.07 28.61
C ASP A 34 18.04 -5.95 28.27
N HIS A 35 16.86 -6.27 27.75
CA HIS A 35 15.85 -5.28 27.37
C HIS A 35 14.46 -5.59 27.94
N VAL A 36 13.71 -4.54 28.28
CA VAL A 36 12.33 -4.65 28.78
C VAL A 36 11.46 -5.28 27.70
N ALA A 37 11.07 -6.54 27.90
CA ALA A 37 10.13 -7.24 27.03
C ALA A 37 8.82 -6.44 26.99
N MET A 38 8.41 -6.00 25.79
CA MET A 38 7.12 -5.35 25.63
C MET A 38 6.00 -6.37 25.88
N SER A 39 5.03 -6.01 26.71
CA SER A 39 3.95 -6.94 27.09
C SER A 39 2.95 -7.26 25.97
N ARG A 40 2.93 -6.48 24.88
CA ARG A 40 2.04 -6.65 23.72
C ARG A 40 2.74 -6.15 22.43
N PRO A 41 2.62 -6.86 21.30
CA PRO A 41 3.10 -6.35 20.01
C PRO A 41 2.21 -5.19 19.55
N PHE A 42 2.72 -4.34 18.65
CA PHE A 42 1.88 -3.37 17.96
C PHE A 42 0.86 -4.16 17.14
N GLY A 43 -0.42 -4.15 17.53
CA GLY A 43 -1.50 -4.88 16.88
C GLY A 43 -1.89 -4.29 15.52
N VAL A 44 -0.91 -3.92 14.71
CA VAL A 44 -1.03 -3.18 13.45
C VAL A 44 -0.08 -3.83 12.43
N ALA A 45 -0.58 -4.04 11.22
CA ALA A 45 0.27 -4.31 10.06
C ALA A 45 0.53 -2.99 9.33
N ILE A 46 1.76 -2.78 8.86
CA ILE A 46 2.19 -1.52 8.24
C ILE A 46 2.67 -1.80 6.82
N MET A 47 2.31 -0.95 5.87
CA MET A 47 2.90 -0.92 4.53
C MET A 47 3.80 0.31 4.38
N PHE A 48 4.93 0.10 3.71
CA PHE A 48 5.89 1.14 3.37
C PHE A 48 6.08 1.14 1.86
N ALA A 49 5.67 2.20 1.17
CA ALA A 49 6.08 2.43 -0.22
C ALA A 49 7.03 3.62 -0.32
N GLY A 50 7.94 3.52 -1.29
CA GLY A 50 8.96 4.51 -1.53
C GLY A 50 9.46 4.42 -2.97
N TYR A 51 10.31 5.37 -3.34
CA TYR A 51 11.03 5.34 -4.61
C TYR A 51 12.52 5.55 -4.31
N ASP A 52 13.37 4.61 -4.72
CA ASP A 52 14.83 4.68 -4.55
C ASP A 52 15.57 4.58 -5.90
N GLU A 53 16.90 4.46 -5.86
CA GLU A 53 17.74 4.33 -7.06
C GLU A 53 17.43 3.09 -7.91
N THR A 54 16.84 2.06 -7.30
CA THR A 54 16.44 0.81 -7.95
C THR A 54 14.98 0.83 -8.41
N GLY A 55 14.22 1.87 -8.04
CA GLY A 55 12.85 2.12 -8.48
C GLY A 55 11.83 2.11 -7.35
N PRO A 56 10.55 1.88 -7.69
CA PRO A 56 9.46 1.80 -6.70
C PRO A 56 9.62 0.60 -5.77
N GLN A 57 9.61 0.86 -4.46
CA GLN A 57 9.70 -0.14 -3.41
C GLN A 57 8.36 -0.28 -2.69
N LEU A 58 8.00 -1.50 -2.31
CA LEU A 58 6.89 -1.75 -1.38
C LEU A 58 7.29 -2.84 -0.40
N TYR A 59 7.05 -2.57 0.87
CA TYR A 59 7.27 -3.52 1.93
C TYR A 59 6.07 -3.58 2.85
N HIS A 60 5.88 -4.74 3.46
CA HIS A 60 4.86 -4.97 4.46
C HIS A 60 5.50 -5.56 5.70
N MET A 61 5.11 -5.01 6.85
CA MET A 61 5.48 -5.48 8.16
C MET A 61 4.22 -5.95 8.89
N ASP A 62 4.22 -7.20 9.34
CA ASP A 62 3.13 -7.72 10.17
C ASP A 62 3.45 -7.58 11.69
N PRO A 63 2.46 -7.78 12.57
CA PRO A 63 2.65 -7.66 14.03
C PRO A 63 3.71 -8.59 14.63
N SER A 64 4.14 -9.65 13.91
CA SER A 64 5.22 -10.54 14.38
C SER A 64 6.60 -9.91 14.25
N GLY A 65 6.72 -8.78 13.54
CA GLY A 65 8.00 -8.17 13.18
C GLY A 65 8.57 -8.70 11.87
N THR A 66 7.87 -9.63 11.21
CA THR A 66 8.24 -10.08 9.86
C THR A 66 8.02 -8.94 8.88
N PHE A 67 9.07 -8.62 8.13
CA PHE A 67 9.08 -7.58 7.11
C PHE A 67 9.53 -8.17 5.79
N LEU A 68 8.73 -8.00 4.74
CA LEU A 68 8.97 -8.59 3.42
C LEU A 68 8.73 -7.57 2.31
N HIS A 69 9.53 -7.69 1.24
CA HIS A 69 9.38 -6.92 0.02
C HIS A 69 8.29 -7.52 -0.87
N PHE A 70 7.46 -6.66 -1.47
CA PHE A 70 6.36 -7.06 -2.35
C PHE A 70 6.33 -6.25 -3.65
N ASP A 71 6.03 -6.94 -4.75
CA ASP A 71 5.65 -6.26 -5.99
C ASP A 71 4.26 -5.64 -5.87
N ALA A 72 3.30 -6.32 -5.23
CA ALA A 72 1.98 -5.77 -4.92
C ALA A 72 1.40 -6.51 -3.69
N LYS A 73 0.73 -5.79 -2.77
CA LYS A 73 0.23 -6.34 -1.52
C LYS A 73 -1.09 -5.69 -1.11
N ALA A 74 -2.05 -6.51 -0.67
CA ALA A 74 -3.25 -6.07 0.05
C ALA A 74 -3.19 -6.55 1.52
N ILE A 75 -3.71 -5.71 2.42
CA ILE A 75 -3.84 -5.97 3.87
C ILE A 75 -5.24 -5.55 4.34
N GLY A 76 -5.63 -5.94 5.56
CA GLY A 76 -6.91 -5.52 6.15
C GLY A 76 -8.09 -6.45 5.84
N ALA A 77 -9.31 -5.97 6.06
CA ALA A 77 -10.53 -6.72 5.78
C ALA A 77 -10.74 -6.88 4.27
N GLY A 78 -11.15 -8.07 3.83
CA GLY A 78 -11.32 -8.36 2.39
C GLY A 78 -10.01 -8.53 1.61
N SER A 79 -8.85 -8.50 2.30
CA SER A 79 -7.54 -8.54 1.63
C SER A 79 -7.26 -9.83 0.88
N GLU A 80 -7.89 -10.96 1.25
CA GLU A 80 -7.71 -12.23 0.55
C GLU A 80 -8.23 -12.14 -0.90
N GLY A 81 -9.46 -11.65 -1.08
CA GLY A 81 -10.04 -11.41 -2.41
C GLY A 81 -9.27 -10.32 -3.17
N ALA A 82 -8.92 -9.23 -2.48
CA ALA A 82 -8.15 -8.15 -3.09
C ALA A 82 -6.77 -8.63 -3.57
N GLN A 83 -6.10 -9.46 -2.77
CA GLN A 83 -4.78 -10.01 -3.09
C GLN A 83 -4.84 -10.96 -4.29
N GLN A 84 -5.91 -11.75 -4.42
CA GLN A 84 -6.12 -12.60 -5.59
C GLN A 84 -6.30 -11.76 -6.85
N SER A 85 -7.23 -10.80 -6.86
CA SER A 85 -7.42 -9.91 -8.02
C SER A 85 -6.16 -9.13 -8.35
N LEU A 86 -5.40 -8.71 -7.35
CA LEU A 86 -4.12 -8.02 -7.53
C LEU A 86 -3.08 -8.92 -8.20
N GLN A 87 -2.99 -10.21 -7.84
CA GLN A 87 -2.09 -11.16 -8.50
C GLN A 87 -2.46 -11.40 -9.97
N GLU A 88 -3.74 -11.35 -10.31
CA GLU A 88 -4.23 -11.57 -11.67
C GLU A 88 -4.01 -10.37 -12.59
N HIS A 89 -4.20 -9.15 -12.08
CA HIS A 89 -4.20 -7.93 -12.89
C HIS A 89 -2.87 -7.15 -12.83
N TYR A 90 -2.09 -7.33 -11.78
CA TYR A 90 -0.79 -6.67 -11.65
C TYR A 90 0.22 -7.24 -12.64
N ASN A 91 0.93 -6.34 -13.32
CA ASN A 91 2.15 -6.66 -14.05
C ASN A 91 3.13 -5.51 -13.87
N LYS A 92 4.42 -5.72 -14.11
CA LYS A 92 5.43 -4.67 -13.88
C LYS A 92 5.36 -3.52 -14.88
N SER A 93 4.69 -3.67 -16.02
CA SER A 93 4.74 -2.70 -17.12
C SER A 93 3.60 -1.68 -17.15
N MET A 94 2.71 -1.69 -16.15
CA MET A 94 1.60 -0.75 -16.06
C MET A 94 2.10 0.69 -15.88
N SER A 95 1.29 1.65 -16.32
CA SER A 95 1.41 3.05 -15.95
C SER A 95 0.82 3.29 -14.56
N LEU A 96 1.14 4.43 -13.93
CA LEU A 96 0.45 4.86 -12.70
C LEU A 96 -1.06 4.86 -12.91
N LYS A 97 -1.55 5.45 -14.02
CA LYS A 97 -2.98 5.59 -14.27
C LYS A 97 -3.67 4.23 -14.36
N GLU A 98 -3.06 3.26 -15.05
CA GLU A 98 -3.57 1.89 -15.08
C GLU A 98 -3.56 1.26 -13.68
N ALA A 99 -2.50 1.46 -12.89
CA ALA A 99 -2.41 0.95 -11.52
C ALA A 99 -3.50 1.53 -10.60
N ILE A 100 -3.75 2.85 -10.67
CA ILE A 100 -4.85 3.51 -9.93
C ILE A 100 -6.20 2.88 -10.31
N LYS A 101 -6.49 2.77 -11.60
CA LYS A 101 -7.75 2.17 -12.08
C LYS A 101 -7.90 0.73 -11.61
N THR A 102 -6.86 -0.08 -11.73
CA THR A 102 -6.88 -1.47 -11.27
C THR A 102 -7.15 -1.56 -9.77
N VAL A 103 -6.49 -0.75 -8.94
CA VAL A 103 -6.72 -0.76 -7.48
C VAL A 103 -8.14 -0.33 -7.15
N LEU A 104 -8.67 0.70 -7.81
CA LEU A 104 -10.06 1.14 -7.60
C LEU A 104 -11.08 0.06 -8.02
N LEU A 105 -10.84 -0.66 -9.13
CA LEU A 105 -11.69 -1.80 -9.52
C LEU A 105 -11.65 -2.92 -8.48
N ILE A 106 -10.46 -3.25 -7.96
CA ILE A 106 -10.31 -4.26 -6.92
C ILE A 106 -11.03 -3.83 -5.65
N LEU A 107 -10.88 -2.57 -5.23
CA LEU A 107 -11.59 -2.03 -4.06
C LEU A 107 -13.10 -2.09 -4.24
N LYS A 108 -13.62 -1.70 -5.41
CA LYS A 108 -15.05 -1.80 -5.76
C LYS A 108 -15.59 -3.23 -5.65
N GLN A 109 -14.76 -4.25 -5.90
CA GLN A 109 -15.16 -5.67 -5.79
C GLN A 109 -15.22 -6.16 -4.34
N VAL A 110 -14.33 -5.67 -3.47
CA VAL A 110 -14.20 -6.16 -2.08
C VAL A 110 -14.93 -5.30 -1.05
N MET A 111 -15.27 -4.06 -1.40
CA MET A 111 -16.04 -3.16 -0.56
C MET A 111 -17.55 -3.41 -0.74
N GLU A 112 -18.28 -3.41 0.37
CA GLU A 112 -19.75 -3.48 0.35
C GLU A 112 -20.38 -2.14 -0.04
N GLU A 113 -19.69 -1.03 0.26
CA GLU A 113 -20.13 0.33 -0.05
C GLU A 113 -19.65 0.79 -1.43
N THR A 114 -20.41 1.71 -2.05
CA THR A 114 -19.95 2.41 -3.25
C THR A 114 -18.75 3.30 -2.93
N LEU A 115 -17.75 3.29 -3.82
CA LEU A 115 -16.59 4.16 -3.71
C LEU A 115 -16.99 5.64 -3.79
N LYS A 116 -16.51 6.43 -2.84
CA LYS A 116 -16.69 7.88 -2.75
C LYS A 116 -15.39 8.50 -2.25
N ALA A 117 -15.15 9.77 -2.57
CA ALA A 117 -13.99 10.50 -2.04
C ALA A 117 -13.97 10.64 -0.50
N ASP A 118 -15.05 10.27 0.20
CA ASP A 118 -15.12 10.26 1.66
C ASP A 118 -14.73 8.91 2.30
N ASN A 119 -14.74 7.81 1.56
CA ASN A 119 -14.44 6.46 2.08
C ASN A 119 -13.24 5.79 1.39
N VAL A 120 -12.53 6.52 0.52
CA VAL A 120 -11.31 6.06 -0.17
C VAL A 120 -10.26 7.15 -0.09
N GLU A 121 -9.03 6.74 0.22
CA GLU A 121 -7.84 7.58 0.15
C GLU A 121 -6.83 6.96 -0.83
N ILE A 122 -6.15 7.80 -1.61
CA ILE A 122 -5.18 7.37 -2.62
C ILE A 122 -3.87 8.13 -2.46
N ALA A 123 -2.82 7.49 -1.96
CA ALA A 123 -1.48 8.08 -1.96
C ALA A 123 -0.64 7.47 -3.08
N THR A 124 0.23 8.27 -3.71
CA THR A 124 1.18 7.81 -4.73
C THR A 124 2.59 8.22 -4.33
N VAL A 125 3.58 7.40 -4.71
CA VAL A 125 5.00 7.75 -4.55
C VAL A 125 5.71 7.55 -5.88
N THR A 126 6.26 8.64 -6.41
CA THR A 126 6.84 8.68 -7.76
C THR A 126 8.21 9.32 -7.76
N LYS A 127 9.00 9.06 -8.79
CA LYS A 127 10.32 9.69 -8.94
C LYS A 127 10.21 11.22 -9.00
N ASP A 128 9.20 11.72 -9.70
CA ASP A 128 9.07 13.14 -10.06
C ASP A 128 8.26 13.93 -9.04
N ARG A 129 7.24 13.30 -8.44
CA ARG A 129 6.30 13.94 -7.51
C ARG A 129 6.53 13.53 -6.06
N LEU A 130 7.45 12.59 -5.79
CA LEU A 130 7.67 11.98 -4.47
C LEU A 130 6.32 11.51 -3.89
N PHE A 131 6.10 11.67 -2.59
CA PHE A 131 4.82 11.35 -1.95
C PHE A 131 3.76 12.41 -2.28
N HIS A 132 2.64 11.97 -2.83
CA HIS A 132 1.46 12.79 -3.07
C HIS A 132 0.21 12.08 -2.56
N MET A 133 -0.47 12.72 -1.61
CA MET A 133 -1.78 12.33 -1.11
C MET A 133 -2.85 13.00 -1.97
N PHE A 134 -3.71 12.22 -2.61
CA PHE A 134 -4.75 12.76 -3.47
C PHE A 134 -5.72 13.63 -2.65
N THR A 135 -6.12 14.76 -3.22
CA THR A 135 -7.24 15.53 -2.69
C THR A 135 -8.56 14.81 -2.96
N LYS A 136 -9.62 15.18 -2.25
CA LYS A 136 -10.97 14.64 -2.52
C LYS A 136 -11.40 14.84 -3.97
N ASP A 137 -11.05 15.99 -4.57
CA ASP A 137 -11.37 16.29 -5.97
C ASP A 137 -10.57 15.39 -6.93
N GLU A 138 -9.31 15.09 -6.64
CA GLU A 138 -8.50 14.15 -7.42
C GLU A 138 -9.06 12.72 -7.32
N VAL A 139 -9.48 12.26 -6.12
CA VAL A 139 -10.11 10.94 -5.92
C VAL A 139 -11.44 10.85 -6.67
N GLU A 140 -12.29 11.87 -6.56
CA GLU A 140 -13.58 11.91 -7.25
C GLU A 140 -13.40 11.85 -8.78
N ALA A 141 -12.39 12.54 -9.33
CA ALA A 141 -12.09 12.48 -10.76
C ALA A 141 -11.68 11.06 -11.22
N GLU A 142 -10.87 10.35 -10.44
CA GLU A 142 -10.49 8.96 -10.75
C GLU A 142 -11.67 7.98 -10.62
N ILE A 143 -12.56 8.19 -9.65
CA ILE A 143 -13.80 7.40 -9.50
C ILE A 143 -14.75 7.65 -10.67
N GLN A 144 -14.86 8.87 -11.17
CA GLN A 144 -15.68 9.20 -12.35
C GLN A 144 -15.10 8.57 -13.63
N ASP A 145 -13.79 8.67 -13.85
CA ASP A 145 -13.08 8.03 -14.98
C ASP A 145 -13.18 6.48 -14.93
N LEU A 146 -13.46 5.89 -13.77
CA LEU A 146 -13.77 4.47 -13.62
C LEU A 146 -15.16 4.13 -14.18
N GLY A 147 -16.17 4.96 -13.90
CA GLY A 147 -17.56 4.76 -14.34
C GLY A 147 -17.75 4.95 -15.84
N GLU A 148 -16.98 5.82 -16.48
CA GLU A 148 -17.01 6.05 -17.93
C GLU A 148 -16.34 4.92 -18.72
N ALA A 149 -15.38 4.20 -18.13
CA ALA A 149 -14.66 3.10 -18.78
C ALA A 149 -15.45 1.77 -18.81
N GLU A 150 -16.57 1.67 -18.08
CA GLU A 150 -17.50 0.52 -18.10
C GLU A 150 -18.65 0.69 -19.13
N LEU A 151 -18.66 1.76 -19.96
CA LEU A 151 -19.62 2.04 -21.04
C LEU A 151 -19.01 1.83 -22.45
#